data_AF-A0A1C7NB47-F1
#
_entry.id   AF-A0A1C7NB47-F1
#
_cell.length_a   1.000
_cell.length_b   1.000
_cell.length_c   1.000
_cell.angle_alpha   90.00
_cell.angle_beta   90.00
_cell.angle_gamma   90.00
#
_symmetry.space_group_name_H-M   'P 1'
#
loop_
_entity.id
_entity.type
_entity.pdbx_description
1 polymer ?
#
loop_
_entity_poly.entity_id
_entity_poly.type
_entity_poly.pdbx_seq_one_letter_code
_entity_poly.pdbx_strand_id
1 'polypeptide(L)'
;MSLAIINNNTMDEFSLNGQPSLDPHRRQIIKRKVLAIGKMSRSYTVLKEHPQLVQQLKVLSNGRLPLGTLASGEKGIREAIIQKTMSHELSKLKEQKDLAPNLYHHQPTPNIKMGSREGQV
;
A
#
# COMPACT_ATOMS: atom_id res chain seq x y z
N MET A 1 -14.45 14.62 15.00
CA MET A 1 -13.40 13.60 15.14
C MET A 1 -12.24 14.02 14.24
N SER A 2 -11.20 14.66 14.78
CA SER A 2 -10.05 15.09 13.98
C SER A 2 -9.20 13.89 13.61
N LEU A 3 -9.07 13.62 12.32
CA LEU A 3 -8.07 12.71 11.79
C LEU A 3 -6.73 13.44 11.84
N ALA A 4 -5.85 13.01 12.74
CA ALA A 4 -4.45 13.43 12.73
C ALA A 4 -3.81 12.91 11.44
N ILE A 5 -3.56 13.81 10.50
CA ILE A 5 -2.73 13.53 9.32
C ILE A 5 -1.30 13.36 9.85
N ILE A 6 -0.81 12.12 9.85
CA ILE A 6 0.58 11.79 10.14
C ILE A 6 1.44 12.36 9.02
N ASN A 7 1.96 13.56 9.23
CA ASN A 7 2.90 14.21 8.35
C ASN A 7 4.32 13.71 8.67
N ASN A 8 4.80 12.71 7.93
CA ASN A 8 6.18 12.19 8.01
C ASN A 8 7.24 13.14 7.41
N ASN A 9 7.00 14.44 7.44
CA ASN A 9 7.99 15.42 7.04
C ASN A 9 8.78 15.82 8.29
N THR A 10 9.60 14.90 8.81
CA THR A 10 10.68 15.27 9.73
C THR A 10 11.63 16.15 8.91
N MET A 11 11.41 17.45 9.03
CA MET A 11 12.22 18.49 8.42
C MET A 11 13.55 18.51 9.18
N ASP A 12 14.51 17.69 8.77
CA ASP A 12 15.88 17.80 9.26
C ASP A 12 16.36 19.24 9.06
N GLU A 13 16.49 19.95 10.17
CA GLU A 13 16.74 21.37 10.22
C GLU A 13 18.21 21.64 9.89
N PHE A 14 18.52 21.83 8.61
CA PHE A 14 19.84 22.33 8.23
C PHE A 14 19.95 23.80 8.63
N SER A 15 20.64 24.07 9.74
CA SER A 15 20.85 25.41 10.30
C SER A 15 22.06 26.09 9.66
N LEU A 16 21.80 26.90 8.63
CA LEU A 16 22.74 27.89 8.11
C LEU A 16 22.74 29.10 9.05
N ASN A 17 23.42 28.97 10.18
CA ASN A 17 23.70 30.05 11.13
C ASN A 17 25.05 30.67 10.74
N GLY A 18 25.04 31.74 9.93
CA GLY A 18 26.29 32.46 9.63
C GLY A 18 26.35 33.32 8.38
N GLN A 19 25.24 33.70 7.75
CA GLN A 19 25.27 34.63 6.61
C GLN A 19 24.39 35.86 6.86
N PRO A 20 24.96 37.09 6.82
CA PRO A 20 24.17 38.30 6.97
C PRO A 20 23.41 38.63 5.67
N SER A 21 22.19 39.18 5.81
CA SER A 21 21.39 39.92 4.80
C SER A 21 20.62 39.19 3.68
N LEU A 22 20.49 37.86 3.68
CA LEU A 22 19.52 37.24 2.76
C LEU A 22 18.09 37.43 3.28
N ASP A 23 17.25 38.05 2.45
CA ASP A 23 15.80 38.10 2.63
C ASP A 23 15.26 36.72 3.10
N PRO A 24 14.49 36.65 4.21
CA PRO A 24 14.05 35.39 4.80
C PRO A 24 13.31 34.49 3.79
N HIS A 25 12.57 35.09 2.86
CA HIS A 25 11.89 34.35 1.81
C HIS A 25 12.89 33.73 0.83
N ARG A 26 13.90 34.50 0.39
CA ARG A 26 14.99 33.99 -0.45
C ARG A 26 15.80 32.87 0.23
N ARG A 27 16.10 33.01 1.53
CA ARG A 27 16.79 31.97 2.33
C ARG A 27 16.00 30.66 2.31
N GLN A 28 14.67 30.74 2.50
CA GLN A 28 13.81 29.56 2.50
C GLN A 28 13.73 28.88 1.13
N ILE A 29 13.71 29.66 0.04
CA ILE A 29 13.77 29.12 -1.33
C ILE A 29 15.08 28.34 -1.53
N ILE A 30 16.22 28.92 -1.16
CA ILE A 30 17.53 28.26 -1.32
C ILE A 30 17.58 26.98 -0.49
N LYS A 31 17.14 27.02 0.78
CA LYS A 31 17.07 25.84 1.64
C LYS A 31 16.23 24.72 0.99
N ARG A 32 15.05 25.04 0.47
CA ARG A 32 14.18 24.06 -0.21
C ARG A 32 14.84 23.47 -1.46
N LYS A 33 15.55 24.28 -2.25
CA LYS A 33 16.30 23.81 -3.43
C LYS A 33 17.39 22.82 -3.06
N VAL A 34 18.21 23.14 -2.07
CA VAL A 34 19.29 22.25 -1.58
C VAL A 34 18.70 20.93 -1.06
N LEU A 35 17.64 20.99 -0.26
CA LEU A 35 16.97 19.80 0.24
C LEU A 35 16.36 18.95 -0.88
N ALA A 36 15.77 19.59 -1.90
CA ALA A 36 15.22 18.89 -3.06
C ALA A 36 16.32 18.13 -3.82
N ILE A 37 17.48 18.76 -4.03
CA ILE A 37 18.65 18.12 -4.66
C ILE A 37 19.06 16.90 -3.82
N GLY A 38 19.23 17.04 -2.51
CA GLY A 38 19.60 15.91 -1.64
C GLY A 38 18.60 14.74 -1.70
N LYS A 39 17.29 15.03 -1.70
CA LYS A 39 16.23 14.02 -1.84
C LYS A 39 16.28 13.31 -3.21
N MET A 40 16.53 14.06 -4.28
CA MET A 40 16.68 13.51 -5.63
C MET A 40 17.95 12.66 -5.74
N SER A 41 19.07 13.11 -5.18
CA SER A 41 20.33 12.35 -5.17
C SER A 41 20.15 10.99 -4.49
N ARG A 42 19.49 10.95 -3.32
CA ARG A 42 19.17 9.69 -2.65
C ARG A 42 18.29 8.78 -3.52
N SER A 43 17.25 9.34 -4.15
CA SER A 43 16.37 8.58 -5.04
C SER A 43 17.14 8.03 -6.25
N TYR A 44 18.06 8.81 -6.81
CA TYR A 44 18.93 8.40 -7.92
C TYR A 44 19.88 7.27 -7.53
N THR A 45 20.49 7.32 -6.34
CA THR A 45 21.33 6.22 -5.83
C THR A 45 20.57 4.90 -5.84
N VAL A 46 19.35 4.87 -5.32
CA VAL A 46 18.52 3.66 -5.29
C VAL A 46 18.21 3.15 -6.70
N LEU A 47 17.86 4.04 -7.63
CA LEU A 47 17.61 3.69 -9.03
C LEU A 47 18.85 3.09 -9.70
N LYS A 48 20.04 3.61 -9.37
CA LYS A 48 21.32 3.17 -9.91
C LYS A 48 21.77 1.84 -9.32
N GLU A 49 21.61 1.64 -8.02
CA GLU A 49 22.15 0.49 -7.29
C GLU A 49 21.20 -0.73 -7.32
N HIS A 50 19.89 -0.51 -7.38
CA HIS A 50 18.89 -1.58 -7.31
C HIS A 50 17.86 -1.56 -8.45
N PRO A 51 18.29 -1.53 -9.73
CA PRO A 51 17.36 -1.41 -10.86
C PRO A 51 16.38 -2.59 -10.97
N GLN A 52 16.78 -3.80 -10.57
CA GLN A 52 15.91 -4.98 -10.65
C GLN A 52 14.75 -4.89 -9.65
N LEU A 53 15.02 -4.46 -8.41
CA LEU A 53 13.97 -4.29 -7.39
C LEU A 53 13.00 -3.18 -7.81
N VAL A 54 13.52 -2.08 -8.35
CA VAL A 54 12.69 -0.99 -8.89
C VAL A 54 11.80 -1.49 -10.03
N GLN A 55 12.36 -2.24 -10.96
CA GLN A 55 11.62 -2.79 -12.10
C GLN A 55 10.54 -3.77 -11.64
N GLN A 56 10.84 -4.66 -10.69
CA GLN A 56 9.89 -5.60 -10.12
C GLN A 56 8.71 -4.86 -9.48
N LEU A 57 8.99 -3.86 -8.64
CA LEU A 57 7.94 -3.06 -8.01
C LEU A 57 7.11 -2.30 -9.05
N LYS A 58 7.72 -1.80 -10.12
CA LYS A 58 7.04 -1.09 -11.21
C LYS A 58 6.04 -1.99 -11.92
N VAL A 59 6.40 -3.24 -12.20
CA VAL A 59 5.50 -4.24 -12.80
C VAL A 59 4.32 -4.52 -11.86
N LEU A 60 4.58 -4.71 -10.56
CA LEU A 60 3.54 -4.95 -9.54
C LEU A 60 2.63 -3.74 -9.28
N SER A 61 3.05 -2.54 -9.66
CA SER A 61 2.34 -1.27 -9.38
C SER A 61 1.79 -0.63 -10.65
N ASN A 62 1.36 -1.44 -11.63
CA ASN A 62 0.70 -0.99 -12.85
C ASN A 62 1.53 0.06 -13.63
N GLY A 63 2.86 -0.10 -13.65
CA GLY A 63 3.77 0.77 -14.41
C GLY A 63 4.22 2.04 -13.68
N ARG A 64 3.73 2.33 -12.46
CA ARG A 64 4.12 3.52 -11.68
C ARG A 64 4.59 3.14 -10.28
N LEU A 65 5.75 3.67 -9.89
CA LEU A 65 6.26 3.48 -8.53
C LEU A 65 5.39 4.23 -7.51
N PRO A 66 5.05 3.62 -6.36
CA PRO A 66 4.34 4.32 -5.29
C PRO A 66 5.14 5.51 -4.76
N LEU A 67 4.42 6.54 -4.31
CA LEU A 67 5.04 7.77 -3.80
C LEU A 67 5.84 7.47 -2.54
N GLY A 68 7.02 8.09 -2.44
CA GLY A 68 7.89 7.96 -1.27
C GLY A 68 8.69 6.66 -1.19
N THR A 69 8.38 5.62 -1.98
CA THR A 69 9.08 4.33 -1.88
C THR A 69 10.58 4.44 -2.15
N LEU A 70 11.00 5.22 -3.16
CA LEU A 70 12.42 5.44 -3.46
C LEU A 70 13.13 6.26 -2.36
N ALA A 71 12.40 7.15 -1.69
CA ALA A 71 12.96 7.98 -0.63
C ALA A 71 13.35 7.16 0.61
N SER A 72 12.67 6.03 0.83
CA SER A 72 12.94 5.05 1.90
C SER A 72 14.09 4.08 1.57
N GLY A 73 14.76 4.23 0.43
CA GLY A 73 15.89 3.40 0.06
C GLY A 73 15.50 2.00 -0.41
N GLU A 74 16.48 1.09 -0.44
CA GLU A 74 16.31 -0.31 -0.81
C GLU A 74 15.23 -1.01 0.04
N LYS A 75 15.27 -0.79 1.37
CA LYS A 75 14.32 -1.38 2.32
C LYS A 75 12.88 -1.04 1.95
N GLY A 76 12.61 0.23 1.62
CA GLY A 76 11.28 0.67 1.22
C GLY A 76 10.77 -0.03 -0.05
N ILE A 77 11.64 -0.29 -1.02
CA ILE A 77 11.26 -1.04 -2.23
C ILE A 77 10.90 -2.49 -1.89
N ARG A 78 11.72 -3.16 -1.07
CA ARG A 78 11.47 -4.55 -0.66
C ARG A 78 10.15 -4.69 0.08
N GLU A 79 9.88 -3.79 1.02
CA GLU A 79 8.62 -3.75 1.77
C GLU A 79 7.42 -3.51 0.84
N ALA A 80 7.55 -2.57 -0.10
CA ALA A 80 6.48 -2.29 -1.07
C ALA A 80 6.20 -3.48 -2.01
N ILE A 81 7.23 -4.23 -2.41
CA ILE A 81 7.07 -5.46 -3.20
C ILE A 81 6.25 -6.47 -2.41
N ILE A 82 6.64 -6.75 -1.16
CA ILE A 82 5.95 -7.72 -0.30
C ILE A 82 4.47 -7.33 -0.11
N GLN A 83 4.20 -6.05 0.16
CA GLN A 83 2.83 -5.57 0.32
C GLN A 83 2.00 -5.76 -0.96
N LYS A 84 2.59 -5.45 -2.13
CA LYS A 84 1.90 -5.60 -3.42
C LYS A 84 1.64 -7.06 -3.78
N THR A 85 2.59 -7.96 -3.53
CA THR A 85 2.40 -9.39 -3.79
C THR A 85 1.31 -9.97 -2.89
N MET A 86 1.33 -9.67 -1.59
CA MET A 86 0.30 -10.14 -0.66
C MET A 86 -1.09 -9.62 -1.02
N SER A 87 -1.19 -8.34 -1.41
CA SER A 87 -2.47 -7.75 -1.85
C SER A 87 -3.05 -8.47 -3.07
N HIS A 88 -2.20 -8.86 -4.02
CA HIS A 88 -2.61 -9.58 -5.22
C HIS A 88 -3.02 -11.04 -4.94
N GLU A 89 -2.38 -11.71 -3.97
CA GLU A 89 -2.81 -13.04 -3.53
C GLU A 89 -4.18 -13.01 -2.85
N LEU A 90 -4.40 -12.03 -1.96
CA LEU A 90 -5.68 -11.84 -1.29
C LEU A 90 -6.82 -11.56 -2.28
N SER A 91 -6.57 -10.77 -3.33
CA SER A 91 -7.59 -10.51 -4.37
C SER A 91 -7.92 -11.77 -5.16
N LYS A 92 -6.92 -12.58 -5.53
CA LYS A 92 -7.13 -13.87 -6.22
C LYS A 92 -8.00 -14.83 -5.41
N LEU A 93 -7.72 -14.96 -4.11
CA LEU A 93 -8.47 -15.84 -3.22
C LEU A 93 -9.94 -15.41 -3.08
N LYS A 94 -10.19 -14.09 -3.03
CA LYS A 94 -11.54 -13.55 -2.93
C LYS A 94 -12.35 -13.83 -4.21
N GLU A 95 -11.75 -13.57 -5.37
CA GLU A 95 -12.36 -13.85 -6.68
C GLU A 95 -12.71 -15.34 -6.83
N GLN A 96 -11.81 -16.24 -6.42
CA GLN A 96 -12.06 -17.68 -6.46
C GLN A 96 -13.19 -18.13 -5.52
N LYS A 97 -13.36 -17.47 -4.37
CA LYS A 97 -14.47 -17.74 -3.44
C LYS A 97 -15.80 -17.25 -3.99
N ASP A 98 -15.81 -16.09 -4.65
CA ASP A 98 -17.02 -15.50 -5.23
C ASP A 98 -17.49 -16.27 -6.49
N LEU A 99 -16.60 -17.05 -7.12
CA LEU A 99 -16.88 -17.93 -8.26
C LEU A 99 -17.42 -19.31 -7.89
N ALA A 100 -17.50 -19.70 -6.62
CA ALA A 100 -18.24 -20.89 -6.21
C ALA A 100 -19.72 -20.48 -6.07
N PRO A 101 -20.60 -20.72 -7.08
CA PRO A 101 -22.00 -20.43 -6.88
C PRO A 101 -22.49 -21.39 -5.81
N ASN A 102 -23.07 -20.82 -4.75
CA ASN A 102 -23.91 -21.47 -3.77
C ASN A 102 -24.44 -22.84 -4.23
N LEU A 103 -23.76 -23.92 -3.84
CA LEU A 103 -24.34 -25.24 -3.83
C LEU A 103 -25.25 -25.32 -2.59
N TYR A 104 -26.30 -24.49 -2.57
CA TYR A 104 -27.43 -24.72 -1.68
C TYR A 104 -28.12 -25.98 -2.20
N HIS A 105 -27.65 -27.10 -1.70
CA HIS A 105 -28.33 -28.38 -1.77
C HIS A 105 -29.67 -28.23 -1.03
N HIS A 106 -30.72 -27.93 -1.79
CA HIS A 106 -32.08 -27.91 -1.27
C HIS A 106 -32.41 -29.35 -0.86
N GLN A 107 -32.33 -29.65 0.44
CA GLN A 107 -32.80 -30.93 0.95
C GLN A 107 -34.33 -30.90 0.90
N PRO A 108 -34.99 -31.77 0.11
CA PRO A 108 -36.43 -31.93 0.25
C PRO A 108 -36.69 -32.45 1.67
N THR A 109 -37.38 -31.66 2.48
CA THR A 109 -37.83 -32.08 3.80
C THR A 109 -38.72 -33.32 3.66
N PRO A 110 -38.45 -34.42 4.39
CA PRO A 110 -39.29 -35.60 4.31
C PRO A 110 -40.67 -35.30 4.89
N ASN A 111 -41.69 -35.44 4.06
CA ASN A 111 -43.09 -35.26 4.42
C ASN A 111 -43.55 -36.50 5.21
N ILE A 112 -43.44 -36.46 6.55
CA ILE A 112 -43.95 -37.53 7.41
C ILE A 112 -45.47 -37.43 7.44
N LYS A 113 -46.13 -38.22 6.59
CA LYS A 113 -47.56 -38.47 6.67
C LYS A 113 -47.79 -39.33 7.92
N MET A 114 -48.16 -38.70 9.04
CA MET A 114 -48.62 -39.39 10.25
C MET A 114 -49.76 -40.32 9.85
N GLY A 115 -49.49 -41.63 9.94
CA GLY A 115 -50.43 -42.67 9.56
C GLY A 115 -51.70 -42.60 10.37
N SER A 116 -52.82 -42.82 9.68
CA SER A 116 -54.12 -43.13 10.26
C SER A 116 -53.96 -44.18 11.35
N ARG A 117 -54.29 -43.84 12.60
CA ARG A 117 -54.40 -44.83 13.66
C ARG A 117 -55.76 -45.51 13.52
N GLU A 118 -55.79 -46.59 12.77
CA GLU A 118 -56.89 -47.54 12.80
C GLU A 118 -56.97 -48.20 14.18
N GLY A 119 -58.19 -48.27 14.72
CA GLY A 119 -58.63 -49.40 15.53
C GLY A 119 -58.93 -49.15 17.02
N GLN A 120 -60.21 -49.38 17.35
CA GLN A 120 -60.72 -50.14 18.52
C GLN A 120 -60.58 -49.42 19.89
N VAL A 121 -61.60 -49.23 20.72
CA VAL A 121 -62.91 -49.87 20.98
C VAL A 121 -63.90 -48.83 21.50
#